data_AF-A0AB34FC83-F1
#
_entry.id   AF-A0AB34FC83-F1
#
_cell.length_a   1.000
_cell.length_b   1.000
_cell.length_c   1.000
_cell.angle_alpha   90.00
_cell.angle_beta   90.00
_cell.angle_gamma   90.00
#
_symmetry.space_group_name_H-M   'P 1'
#
loop_
_entity.id
_entity.type
_entity.pdbx_description
1 polymer ?
#
loop_
_entity_poly.entity_id
_entity_poly.type
_entity_poly.pdbx_seq_one_letter_code
_entity_poly.pdbx_strand_id
1 'polypeptide(L)'
;MANHSEGTLKANKAEESKWRRQEDPDEALCRCDVALFKLYLELRVKNSRIRKEAAIRSYWKLLSMIYAQKTATWMSEHILFDIRNWIPRYLTPKYNLDTSQKEKAGIYIEDLAILLNHIWIRDEQPFAHERLRVQLAANLILAGATATRPGALIGMLLYENLEFQLFPPVPGETRPRIALIVNLEHIKRTAGRSEPKLFAFREDDMLLYDPLIPMLALAFCDNAFINDLTGPESLSSFVVPPDQDRIRVLWKEEWLKRPVFRDVVNGDDGPEISDHRPLSYAKERRHLVRLGRSIGLEKQLEWYDLRRGSGKKLNGKLPSYIDSGLTNV
;
A
#
# COMPACT_ATOMS: atom_id res chain seq x y z
N MET A 1 22.22 -16.18 8.07
CA MET A 1 22.06 -14.74 7.79
C MET A 1 20.58 -14.37 7.76
N ALA A 2 20.24 -13.11 8.00
CA ALA A 2 18.83 -12.67 8.08
C ALA A 2 18.08 -12.90 6.75
N ASN A 3 16.86 -13.44 6.82
CA ASN A 3 15.97 -13.55 5.66
C ASN A 3 15.40 -12.17 5.33
N HIS A 4 15.85 -11.56 4.23
CA HIS A 4 15.48 -10.22 3.82
C HIS A 4 14.21 -10.22 2.95
N SER A 5 13.40 -9.17 3.07
CA SER A 5 12.24 -8.98 2.17
C SER A 5 12.68 -8.84 0.71
N GLU A 6 11.83 -9.24 -0.23
CA GLU A 6 12.11 -9.14 -1.68
C GLU A 6 12.53 -7.72 -2.10
N GLY A 7 11.88 -6.69 -1.56
CA GLY A 7 12.25 -5.30 -1.81
C GLY A 7 13.66 -4.94 -1.32
N THR A 8 14.09 -5.52 -0.20
CA THR A 8 15.46 -5.37 0.31
C THR A 8 16.46 -6.10 -0.58
N LEU A 9 16.14 -7.31 -1.03
CA LEU A 9 16.98 -8.06 -1.97
C LEU A 9 17.17 -7.31 -3.29
N LYS A 10 16.09 -6.71 -3.82
CA LYS A 10 16.15 -5.87 -5.02
C LYS A 10 17.02 -4.62 -4.81
N ALA A 11 16.91 -3.98 -3.65
CA ALA A 11 17.76 -2.83 -3.31
C ALA A 11 19.24 -3.21 -3.17
N ASN A 12 19.53 -4.35 -2.52
CA ASN A 12 20.89 -4.89 -2.44
C ASN A 12 21.45 -5.17 -3.83
N LYS A 13 20.74 -5.89 -4.69
CA LYS A 13 21.19 -6.20 -6.07
C LYS A 13 21.48 -4.93 -6.87
N ALA A 14 20.62 -3.91 -6.75
CA ALA A 14 20.82 -2.64 -7.45
C ALA A 14 22.06 -1.89 -6.95
N GLU A 15 22.34 -1.92 -5.64
CA GLU A 15 23.52 -1.28 -5.08
C GLU A 15 24.80 -2.09 -5.35
N GLU A 16 24.73 -3.42 -5.31
CA GLU A 16 25.82 -4.32 -5.68
C GLU A 16 26.24 -4.11 -7.14
N SER A 17 25.28 -3.95 -8.07
CA SER A 17 25.57 -3.63 -9.48
C SER A 17 26.36 -2.32 -9.65
N LYS A 18 26.15 -1.35 -8.75
CA LYS A 18 26.90 -0.08 -8.77
C LYS A 18 28.27 -0.22 -8.12
N TRP A 19 28.37 -1.01 -7.06
CA TRP A 19 29.64 -1.36 -6.44
C TRP A 19 30.55 -2.13 -7.40
N ARG A 20 30.01 -3.05 -8.21
CA ARG A 20 30.75 -3.84 -9.20
C ARG A 20 31.44 -3.03 -10.31
N ARG A 21 31.24 -1.71 -10.34
CA ARG A 21 31.96 -0.79 -11.25
C ARG A 21 33.32 -0.36 -10.71
N GLN A 22 33.67 -0.72 -9.48
CA GLN A 22 35.01 -0.55 -8.95
C GLN A 22 35.96 -1.60 -9.57
N GLU A 23 37.25 -1.29 -9.58
CA GLU A 23 38.31 -2.27 -9.86
C GLU A 23 38.33 -3.34 -8.76
N ASP A 24 38.44 -4.62 -9.16
CA ASP A 24 38.42 -5.80 -8.27
C ASP A 24 37.37 -5.73 -7.14
N PRO A 25 36.07 -5.66 -7.49
CA PRO A 25 35.02 -5.24 -6.55
C PRO A 25 34.83 -6.21 -5.38
N ASP A 26 34.99 -7.52 -5.59
CA ASP A 26 34.84 -8.50 -4.53
C ASP A 26 36.07 -8.46 -3.59
N GLU A 27 37.28 -8.24 -4.11
CA GLU A 27 38.49 -8.04 -3.29
C GLU A 27 38.43 -6.73 -2.51
N ALA A 28 38.06 -5.62 -3.16
CA ALA A 28 37.88 -4.31 -2.53
C ALA A 28 36.86 -4.36 -1.38
N LEU A 29 35.79 -5.15 -1.54
CA LEU A 29 34.78 -5.35 -0.50
C LEU A 29 35.35 -6.17 0.66
N CYS A 30 36.06 -7.26 0.37
CA CYS A 30 36.68 -8.15 1.36
C CYS A 30 37.81 -7.46 2.14
N ARG A 31 38.60 -6.58 1.49
CA ARG A 31 39.63 -5.75 2.13
C ARG A 31 39.05 -4.87 3.24
N CYS A 32 37.76 -4.53 3.16
CA CYS A 32 37.04 -3.78 4.18
C CYS A 32 37.74 -2.45 4.53
N ASP A 33 38.32 -1.79 3.53
CA ASP A 33 39.05 -0.53 3.71
C ASP A 33 38.07 0.65 3.79
N VAL A 34 38.17 1.39 4.88
CA VAL A 34 37.44 2.64 5.13
C VAL A 34 37.62 3.65 3.98
N ALA A 35 38.84 3.78 3.44
CA ALA A 35 39.12 4.73 2.36
C ALA A 35 38.36 4.39 1.07
N LEU A 36 38.28 3.09 0.72
CA LEU A 36 37.54 2.62 -0.44
C LEU A 36 36.04 2.88 -0.30
N PHE A 37 35.46 2.64 0.87
CA PHE A 37 34.05 2.94 1.12
C PHE A 37 33.74 4.44 1.05
N LYS A 38 34.61 5.28 1.61
CA LYS A 38 34.48 6.74 1.51
C LYS A 38 34.55 7.21 0.05
N LEU A 39 35.51 6.71 -0.71
CA LEU A 39 35.66 7.01 -2.14
C LEU A 39 34.41 6.59 -2.92
N TYR A 40 33.89 5.38 -2.68
CA TYR A 40 32.68 4.89 -3.32
C TYR A 40 31.48 5.79 -3.02
N LEU A 41 31.22 6.11 -1.75
CA LEU A 41 30.07 6.97 -1.38
C LEU A 41 30.22 8.38 -1.96
N GLU A 42 31.45 8.90 -2.06
CA GLU A 42 31.72 10.16 -2.74
C GLU A 42 31.43 10.08 -4.25
N LEU A 43 31.88 9.02 -4.93
CA LEU A 43 31.55 8.78 -6.34
C LEU A 43 30.03 8.63 -6.55
N ARG A 44 29.31 8.04 -5.59
CA ARG A 44 27.85 7.96 -5.66
C ARG A 44 27.23 9.35 -5.67
N VAL A 45 27.68 10.26 -4.80
CA VAL A 45 27.22 11.66 -4.80
C VAL A 45 27.57 12.38 -6.09
N LYS A 46 28.79 12.24 -6.61
CA LYS A 46 29.23 12.92 -7.86
C LYS A 46 28.49 12.41 -9.09
N ASN A 47 28.37 11.10 -9.24
CA ASN A 47 27.91 10.47 -10.47
C ASN A 47 26.40 10.19 -10.49
N SER A 48 25.71 10.48 -9.38
CA SER A 48 24.26 10.35 -9.28
C SER A 48 23.68 11.69 -8.82
N ARG A 49 22.46 12.04 -9.27
CA ARG A 49 21.76 13.27 -8.86
C ARG A 49 21.24 13.20 -7.40
N ILE A 50 22.10 12.84 -6.45
CA ILE A 50 21.74 12.68 -5.03
C ILE A 50 21.83 14.03 -4.34
N ARG A 51 20.76 14.44 -3.68
CA ARG A 51 20.69 15.69 -2.93
C ARG A 51 20.46 15.52 -1.43
N LYS A 52 20.09 14.33 -0.96
CA LYS A 52 19.69 14.08 0.43
C LYS A 52 20.74 13.23 1.17
N GLU A 53 21.12 13.65 2.37
CA GLU A 53 22.05 12.89 3.24
C GLU A 53 21.50 11.48 3.56
N ALA A 54 20.21 11.39 3.84
CA ALA A 54 19.54 10.14 4.17
C ALA A 54 19.66 9.07 3.06
N ALA A 55 19.76 9.49 1.79
CA ALA A 55 19.98 8.56 0.67
C ALA A 55 21.37 7.92 0.75
N ILE A 56 22.41 8.70 1.07
CA ILE A 56 23.78 8.18 1.23
C ILE A 56 23.87 7.24 2.42
N ARG A 57 23.27 7.59 3.56
CA ARG A 57 23.19 6.67 4.72
C ARG A 57 22.50 5.35 4.37
N SER A 58 21.50 5.39 3.50
CA SER A 58 20.82 4.18 3.03
C SER A 58 21.74 3.33 2.15
N TYR A 59 22.50 3.95 1.24
CA TYR A 59 23.49 3.22 0.42
C TYR A 59 24.60 2.62 1.27
N TRP A 60 25.07 3.33 2.30
CA TRP A 60 26.03 2.78 3.26
C TRP A 60 25.49 1.53 3.95
N LYS A 61 24.24 1.57 4.43
CA LYS A 61 23.59 0.41 5.04
C LYS A 61 23.43 -0.77 4.06
N LEU A 62 23.09 -0.51 2.80
CA LEU A 62 23.00 -1.57 1.78
C LEU A 62 24.39 -2.16 1.53
N LEU A 63 25.44 -1.34 1.46
CA LEU A 63 26.80 -1.80 1.24
C LEU A 63 27.32 -2.66 2.40
N SER A 64 27.05 -2.27 3.65
CA SER A 64 27.39 -3.10 4.81
C SER A 64 26.62 -4.44 4.84
N MET A 65 25.40 -4.47 4.29
CA MET A 65 24.64 -5.71 4.12
C MET A 65 25.21 -6.58 2.99
N ILE A 66 25.65 -5.99 1.88
CA ILE A 66 26.31 -6.70 0.78
C ILE A 66 27.64 -7.32 1.27
N TYR A 67 28.43 -6.56 2.04
CA TYR A 67 29.62 -7.08 2.72
C TYR A 67 29.28 -8.33 3.53
N ALA A 68 28.31 -8.25 4.44
CA ALA A 68 27.97 -9.37 5.31
C ALA A 68 27.47 -10.61 4.54
N GLN A 69 26.81 -10.40 3.39
CA GLN A 69 26.39 -11.49 2.51
C GLN A 69 27.56 -12.16 1.80
N LYS A 70 28.57 -11.39 1.38
CA LYS A 70 29.72 -11.88 0.62
C LYS A 70 30.78 -12.53 1.49
N THR A 71 31.07 -11.95 2.65
CA THR A 71 32.14 -12.42 3.55
C THR A 71 31.66 -13.42 4.60
N ALA A 72 30.34 -13.61 4.70
CA ALA A 72 29.69 -14.35 5.78
C ALA A 72 30.04 -13.87 7.20
N THR A 73 30.52 -12.63 7.33
CA THR A 73 30.92 -11.99 8.58
C THR A 73 30.35 -10.58 8.68
N TRP A 74 30.12 -10.09 9.91
CA TRP A 74 29.69 -8.72 10.09
C TRP A 74 30.87 -7.75 9.98
N MET A 75 30.62 -6.59 9.36
CA MET A 75 31.59 -5.51 9.32
C MET A 75 31.86 -5.02 10.75
N SER A 76 33.12 -4.68 11.05
CA SER A 76 33.49 -4.22 12.38
C SER A 76 32.77 -2.92 12.76
N GLU A 77 32.40 -2.79 14.03
CA GLU A 77 31.74 -1.59 14.57
C GLU A 77 32.57 -0.32 14.34
N HIS A 78 33.91 -0.43 14.37
CA HIS A 78 34.80 0.69 14.10
C HIS A 78 34.58 1.28 12.70
N ILE A 79 34.49 0.45 11.66
CA ILE A 79 34.26 0.90 10.27
C ILE A 79 32.84 1.46 10.12
N LEU A 80 31.85 0.77 10.69
CA LEU A 80 30.46 1.22 10.70
C LEU A 80 30.31 2.61 11.34
N PHE A 81 31.00 2.84 12.46
CA PHE A 81 31.01 4.09 13.21
C PHE A 81 31.75 5.19 12.47
N ASP A 82 32.94 4.90 11.92
CA ASP A 82 33.73 5.88 11.17
C ASP A 82 32.94 6.45 9.99
N ILE A 83 32.38 5.60 9.13
CA ILE A 83 31.65 6.06 7.95
C ILE A 83 30.33 6.76 8.34
N ARG A 84 29.65 6.27 9.39
CA ARG A 84 28.42 6.91 9.91
C ARG A 84 28.66 8.34 10.37
N ASN A 85 29.85 8.64 10.92
CA ASN A 85 30.25 9.97 11.38
C ASN A 85 30.89 10.82 10.27
N TRP A 86 31.62 10.19 9.34
CA TRP A 86 32.21 10.88 8.20
C TRP A 86 31.16 11.45 7.24
N ILE A 87 30.04 10.75 7.02
CA ILE A 87 28.94 11.24 6.16
C ILE A 87 28.43 12.64 6.58
N PRO A 88 27.98 12.87 7.83
CA PRO A 88 27.49 14.19 8.24
C PRO A 88 28.62 15.21 8.44
N ARG A 89 29.82 14.79 8.86
CA ARG A 89 30.92 15.74 9.16
C ARG A 89 31.67 16.23 7.93
N TYR A 90 31.79 15.41 6.89
CA TYR A 90 32.60 15.71 5.71
C TYR A 90 31.77 15.71 4.44
N LEU A 91 31.13 14.58 4.12
CA LEU A 91 30.47 14.41 2.83
C LEU A 91 29.27 15.36 2.67
N THR A 92 28.53 15.58 3.76
CA THR A 92 27.35 16.45 3.76
C THR A 92 27.70 17.92 3.53
N PRO A 93 28.62 18.54 4.29
CA PRO A 93 29.11 19.89 3.99
C PRO A 93 29.75 20.02 2.61
N LYS A 94 30.58 19.04 2.20
CA LYS A 94 31.29 19.07 0.91
C LYS A 94 30.36 19.14 -0.30
N TYR A 95 29.22 18.46 -0.24
CA TYR A 95 28.25 18.38 -1.35
C TYR A 95 26.95 19.13 -1.07
N ASN A 96 26.89 19.89 0.02
CA ASN A 96 25.68 20.58 0.49
C ASN A 96 24.45 19.65 0.51
N LEU A 97 24.60 18.46 1.10
CA LEU A 97 23.52 17.48 1.15
C LEU A 97 22.40 17.97 2.07
N ASP A 98 21.18 17.91 1.58
CA ASP A 98 19.98 18.29 2.32
C ASP A 98 19.69 17.28 3.44
N THR A 99 19.69 17.78 4.67
CA THR A 99 19.43 17.05 5.91
C THR A 99 18.00 17.25 6.42
N SER A 100 17.21 18.09 5.75
CA SER A 100 15.82 18.34 6.14
C SER A 100 15.01 17.05 6.11
N GLN A 101 14.27 16.84 7.18
CA GLN A 101 13.30 15.77 7.24
C GLN A 101 12.15 16.09 6.30
N LYS A 102 11.73 15.09 5.52
CA LYS A 102 10.53 15.22 4.71
C LYS A 102 9.33 15.41 5.64
N GLU A 103 8.56 16.47 5.42
CA GLU A 103 7.32 16.69 6.14
C GLU A 103 6.36 15.51 5.96
N LYS A 104 5.80 15.05 7.08
CA LYS A 104 4.84 13.94 7.12
C LYS A 104 3.45 14.47 7.46
N ALA A 105 2.83 15.20 6.54
CA ALA A 105 1.43 15.55 6.66
C ALA A 105 0.53 14.31 6.51
N GLY A 106 -0.66 14.35 7.11
CA GLY A 106 -1.73 13.37 6.91
C GLY A 106 -2.92 14.04 6.25
N ILE A 107 -3.71 13.26 5.52
CA ILE A 107 -4.99 13.69 4.92
C ILE A 107 -6.10 13.35 5.93
N TYR A 108 -6.95 14.30 6.29
CA TYR A 108 -8.06 14.07 7.22
C TYR A 108 -9.31 13.58 6.48
N ILE A 109 -10.37 13.24 7.22
CA ILE A 109 -11.61 12.71 6.60
C ILE A 109 -12.27 13.75 5.71
N GLU A 110 -12.15 15.03 6.07
CA GLU A 110 -12.68 16.17 5.32
C GLU A 110 -11.96 16.31 3.97
N ASP A 111 -10.64 16.13 3.95
CA ASP A 111 -9.85 16.11 2.73
C ASP A 111 -10.20 14.90 1.85
N LEU A 112 -10.43 13.73 2.47
CA LEU A 112 -10.90 12.53 1.77
C LEU A 112 -12.28 12.77 1.13
N ALA A 113 -13.18 13.48 1.81
CA ALA A 113 -14.48 13.92 1.25
C ALA A 113 -14.28 14.72 -0.02
N ILE A 114 -13.39 15.71 0.01
CA ILE A 114 -13.10 16.59 -1.12
C ILE A 114 -12.53 15.79 -2.29
N LEU A 115 -11.61 14.86 -2.01
CA LEU A 115 -11.04 13.98 -3.03
C LEU A 115 -12.11 13.10 -3.69
N LEU A 116 -12.94 12.42 -2.89
CA LEU A 116 -13.98 11.53 -3.39
C LEU A 116 -15.08 12.32 -4.13
N ASN A 117 -15.50 13.47 -3.60
CA ASN A 117 -16.46 14.34 -4.28
C ASN A 117 -15.91 14.81 -5.62
N HIS A 118 -14.64 15.20 -5.70
CA HIS A 118 -14.04 15.60 -6.95
C HIS A 118 -14.00 14.45 -7.97
N ILE A 119 -13.56 13.24 -7.56
CA ILE A 119 -13.53 12.05 -8.45
C ILE A 119 -14.90 11.80 -9.11
N TRP A 120 -15.97 11.89 -8.32
CA TRP A 120 -17.31 11.51 -8.77
C TRP A 120 -18.08 12.62 -9.46
N ILE A 121 -17.88 13.88 -9.06
CA ILE A 121 -18.73 15.00 -9.49
C ILE A 121 -18.00 15.94 -10.46
N ARG A 122 -16.67 16.10 -10.33
CA ARG A 122 -15.94 17.18 -11.01
C ARG A 122 -14.81 16.71 -11.92
N ASP A 123 -14.36 15.46 -11.78
CA ASP A 123 -13.20 14.97 -12.51
C ASP A 123 -13.59 14.54 -13.93
N GLU A 124 -13.50 15.47 -14.87
CA GLU A 124 -13.73 15.25 -16.30
C GLU A 124 -12.53 14.60 -17.02
N GLN A 125 -11.44 14.32 -16.31
CA GLN A 125 -10.24 13.80 -16.95
C GLN A 125 -10.40 12.32 -17.33
N PRO A 126 -10.01 11.94 -18.55
CA PRO A 126 -10.16 10.56 -18.99
C PRO A 126 -9.26 9.62 -18.18
N PHE A 127 -9.79 8.45 -17.86
CA PHE A 127 -8.98 7.29 -17.50
C PHE A 127 -8.77 6.43 -18.73
N ALA A 128 -7.71 5.61 -18.74
CA ALA A 128 -7.51 4.64 -19.81
C ALA A 128 -8.69 3.65 -19.91
N HIS A 129 -9.34 3.38 -18.77
CA HIS A 129 -10.60 2.65 -18.66
C HIS A 129 -11.31 3.15 -17.39
N GLU A 130 -12.62 3.41 -17.43
CA GLU A 130 -13.34 4.05 -16.32
C GLU A 130 -13.39 3.20 -15.03
N ARG A 131 -13.22 1.88 -15.13
CA ARG A 131 -12.95 1.03 -13.95
C ARG A 131 -11.84 1.59 -13.05
N LEU A 132 -10.79 2.20 -13.61
CA LEU A 132 -9.70 2.78 -12.82
C LEU A 132 -10.18 3.89 -11.87
N ARG A 133 -11.23 4.64 -12.23
CA ARG A 133 -11.86 5.64 -11.36
C ARG A 133 -12.50 4.99 -10.14
N VAL A 134 -13.27 3.92 -10.36
CA VAL A 134 -13.92 3.13 -9.30
C VAL A 134 -12.87 2.51 -8.38
N GLN A 135 -11.80 1.94 -8.94
CA GLN A 135 -10.70 1.37 -8.17
C GLN A 135 -9.96 2.44 -7.34
N LEU A 136 -9.77 3.65 -7.88
CA LEU A 136 -9.17 4.77 -7.14
C LEU A 136 -10.04 5.17 -5.94
N ALA A 137 -11.36 5.30 -6.14
CA ALA A 137 -12.29 5.59 -5.06
C ALA A 137 -12.27 4.50 -3.97
N ALA A 138 -12.34 3.22 -4.37
CA ALA A 138 -12.23 2.09 -3.44
C ALA A 138 -10.92 2.10 -2.64
N ASN A 139 -9.78 2.32 -3.32
CA ASN A 139 -8.47 2.39 -2.67
C ASN A 139 -8.38 3.55 -1.68
N LEU A 140 -8.93 4.73 -2.02
CA LEU A 140 -8.98 5.89 -1.13
C LEU A 140 -9.77 5.60 0.14
N ILE A 141 -10.97 5.02 0.00
CA ILE A 141 -11.85 4.67 1.12
C ILE A 141 -11.17 3.63 2.00
N LEU A 142 -10.72 2.51 1.44
CA LEU A 142 -10.08 1.42 2.20
C LEU A 142 -8.78 1.90 2.86
N ALA A 143 -7.96 2.70 2.18
CA ALA A 143 -6.73 3.23 2.77
C ALA A 143 -7.02 4.20 3.93
N GLY A 144 -8.04 5.06 3.78
CA GLY A 144 -8.49 5.98 4.82
C GLY A 144 -9.07 5.25 6.03
N ALA A 145 -9.91 4.24 5.81
CA ALA A 145 -10.60 3.54 6.90
C ALA A 145 -9.68 2.56 7.65
N THR A 146 -8.78 1.86 6.95
CA THR A 146 -7.97 0.81 7.57
C THR A 146 -6.63 1.28 8.14
N ALA A 147 -6.18 2.48 7.76
CA ALA A 147 -4.84 3.00 8.09
C ALA A 147 -3.70 2.01 7.74
N THR A 148 -3.91 1.14 6.74
CA THR A 148 -2.93 0.12 6.35
C THR A 148 -1.90 0.67 5.38
N ARG A 149 -0.85 -0.12 5.13
CA ARG A 149 0.16 0.27 4.15
C ARG A 149 -0.45 0.16 2.75
N PRO A 150 -0.19 1.11 1.85
CA PRO A 150 -0.78 1.09 0.52
C PRO A 150 -0.46 -0.20 -0.25
N GLY A 151 0.75 -0.74 -0.08
CA GLY A 151 1.15 -1.99 -0.71
C GLY A 151 0.51 -3.26 -0.13
N ALA A 152 -0.31 -3.19 0.93
CA ALA A 152 -1.14 -4.30 1.38
C ALA A 152 -2.51 -4.30 0.67
N LEU A 153 -2.89 -3.18 0.04
CA LEU A 153 -4.15 -3.01 -0.69
C LEU A 153 -3.88 -3.02 -2.20
N ILE A 154 -3.11 -2.04 -2.66
CA ILE A 154 -2.88 -1.75 -4.07
C ILE A 154 -1.99 -2.85 -4.67
N GLY A 155 -2.61 -3.68 -5.50
CA GLY A 155 -1.98 -4.74 -6.27
C GLY A 155 -1.79 -6.06 -5.53
N MET A 156 -2.22 -6.18 -4.26
CA MET A 156 -2.12 -7.40 -3.46
C MET A 156 -3.48 -7.97 -3.02
N LEU A 157 -4.56 -7.17 -3.06
CA LEU A 157 -5.88 -7.60 -2.62
C LEU A 157 -6.55 -8.51 -3.65
N LEU A 158 -6.86 -9.74 -3.26
CA LEU A 158 -7.54 -10.76 -4.07
C LEU A 158 -9.01 -10.90 -3.68
N TYR A 159 -9.83 -11.53 -4.51
CA TYR A 159 -11.24 -11.78 -4.18
C TYR A 159 -11.41 -12.65 -2.94
N GLU A 160 -10.56 -13.66 -2.74
CA GLU A 160 -10.60 -14.48 -1.53
C GLU A 160 -10.30 -13.71 -0.23
N ASN A 161 -9.71 -12.51 -0.35
CA ASN A 161 -9.49 -11.64 0.80
C ASN A 161 -10.74 -10.82 1.16
N LEU A 162 -11.81 -10.94 0.38
CA LEU A 162 -13.08 -10.25 0.57
C LEU A 162 -14.19 -11.26 0.88
N GLU A 163 -15.08 -10.92 1.80
CA GLU A 163 -16.30 -11.69 2.03
C GLU A 163 -17.48 -10.73 2.20
N PHE A 164 -18.48 -10.83 1.34
CA PHE A 164 -19.76 -10.16 1.54
C PHE A 164 -20.68 -11.03 2.38
N GLN A 165 -21.31 -10.42 3.38
CA GLN A 165 -22.23 -11.08 4.30
C GLN A 165 -23.58 -10.36 4.29
N LEU A 166 -24.67 -11.12 4.20
CA LEU A 166 -26.05 -10.64 4.28
C LEU A 166 -26.61 -11.04 5.65
N PHE A 167 -27.03 -10.06 6.43
CA PHE A 167 -27.66 -10.25 7.74
C PHE A 167 -29.17 -10.03 7.65
N PRO A 168 -29.95 -10.61 8.58
CA PRO A 168 -31.37 -10.34 8.68
C PRO A 168 -31.67 -8.83 8.74
N PRO A 169 -32.78 -8.38 8.13
CA PRO A 169 -33.25 -7.01 8.25
C PRO A 169 -33.45 -6.63 9.71
N VAL A 170 -33.35 -5.34 10.01
CA VAL A 170 -33.82 -4.83 11.31
C VAL A 170 -35.35 -4.91 11.38
N PRO A 171 -35.95 -4.98 12.58
CA PRO A 171 -37.40 -5.01 12.72
C PRO A 171 -38.06 -3.82 11.99
N GLY A 172 -39.01 -4.12 11.09
CA GLY A 172 -39.71 -3.12 10.28
C GLY A 172 -39.14 -2.92 8.87
N GLU A 173 -37.97 -3.49 8.58
CA GLU A 173 -37.39 -3.52 7.24
C GLU A 173 -37.55 -4.88 6.57
N THR A 174 -37.48 -4.89 5.24
CA THR A 174 -37.52 -6.11 4.42
C THR A 174 -36.17 -6.42 3.78
N ARG A 175 -35.28 -5.44 3.66
CA ARG A 175 -34.00 -5.60 2.96
C ARG A 175 -32.93 -6.19 3.90
N PRO A 176 -32.20 -7.23 3.47
CA PRO A 176 -31.05 -7.72 4.24
C PRO A 176 -29.99 -6.62 4.36
N ARG A 177 -29.29 -6.59 5.50
CA ARG A 177 -28.16 -5.68 5.74
C ARG A 177 -26.89 -6.30 5.17
N ILE A 178 -26.06 -5.49 4.52
CA ILE A 178 -24.83 -5.97 3.89
C ILE A 178 -23.62 -5.58 4.75
N ALA A 179 -22.68 -6.50 4.89
CA ALA A 179 -21.35 -6.21 5.42
C ALA A 179 -20.27 -6.70 4.46
N LEU A 180 -19.14 -6.00 4.45
CA LEU A 180 -17.93 -6.40 3.74
C LEU A 180 -16.83 -6.69 4.76
N ILE A 181 -16.29 -7.90 4.71
CA ILE A 181 -15.07 -8.26 5.42
C ILE A 181 -13.88 -8.13 4.47
N VAL A 182 -12.84 -7.44 4.91
CA VAL A 182 -11.57 -7.28 4.19
C VAL A 182 -10.44 -7.86 5.04
N ASN A 183 -9.82 -8.93 4.55
CA ASN A 183 -8.70 -9.61 5.19
C ASN A 183 -7.37 -9.20 4.53
N LEU A 184 -6.54 -8.45 5.25
CA LEU A 184 -5.24 -7.99 4.75
C LEU A 184 -4.11 -8.88 5.28
N GLU A 185 -3.63 -9.78 4.43
CA GLU A 185 -2.60 -10.77 4.78
C GLU A 185 -1.17 -10.26 4.56
N HIS A 186 -0.97 -9.35 3.59
CA HIS A 186 0.36 -8.89 3.16
C HIS A 186 0.87 -7.66 3.93
N ILE A 187 0.84 -7.70 5.26
CA ILE A 187 1.24 -6.57 6.12
C ILE A 187 2.74 -6.63 6.44
N LYS A 188 3.44 -5.51 6.16
CA LYS A 188 4.90 -5.41 6.38
C LYS A 188 5.28 -5.60 7.87
N ARG A 189 6.27 -6.48 8.07
CA ARG A 189 6.91 -6.92 9.32
C ARG A 189 7.71 -5.84 10.06
N THR A 190 7.80 -5.98 11.38
CA THR A 190 9.01 -5.70 12.16
C THR A 190 9.34 -6.99 12.92
N ALA A 191 10.29 -7.79 12.42
CA ALA A 191 10.76 -9.05 13.01
C ALA A 191 9.68 -9.99 13.60
N GLY A 192 9.02 -10.82 12.78
CA GLY A 192 8.04 -11.82 13.26
C GLY A 192 7.11 -12.39 12.17
N ARG A 193 6.17 -13.29 12.57
CA ARG A 193 5.03 -13.73 11.75
C ARG A 193 4.02 -12.57 11.65
N SER A 194 3.48 -12.33 10.45
CA SER A 194 2.41 -11.33 10.29
C SER A 194 1.10 -11.97 10.68
N GLU A 195 0.35 -11.31 11.55
CA GLU A 195 -1.07 -11.63 11.73
C GLU A 195 -1.87 -10.88 10.66
N PRO A 196 -2.73 -11.57 9.90
CA PRO A 196 -3.68 -10.91 9.01
C PRO A 196 -4.51 -9.91 9.80
N LYS A 197 -4.85 -8.77 9.17
CA LYS A 197 -5.79 -7.82 9.77
C LYS A 197 -7.13 -7.91 9.07
N LEU A 198 -8.14 -8.25 9.85
CA LEU A 198 -9.52 -8.31 9.41
C LEU A 198 -10.21 -6.98 9.73
N PHE A 199 -10.85 -6.39 8.73
CA PHE A 199 -11.67 -5.20 8.86
C PHE A 199 -13.10 -5.55 8.42
N ALA A 200 -14.09 -5.18 9.24
CA ALA A 200 -15.49 -5.34 8.91
C ALA A 200 -16.09 -3.97 8.64
N PHE A 201 -16.73 -3.83 7.49
CA PHE A 201 -17.46 -2.65 7.06
C PHE A 201 -18.94 -2.97 6.98
N ARG A 202 -19.76 -2.01 7.38
CA ARG A 202 -21.21 -2.03 7.19
C ARG A 202 -21.56 -0.91 6.23
N GLU A 203 -22.77 -0.98 5.68
CA GLU A 203 -23.34 0.12 4.89
C GLU A 203 -23.29 1.42 5.70
N ASP A 204 -22.92 2.51 5.03
CA ASP A 204 -22.77 3.84 5.62
C ASP A 204 -23.83 4.78 5.01
N ASP A 205 -24.48 5.59 5.86
CA ASP A 205 -25.47 6.58 5.41
C ASP A 205 -24.83 7.60 4.43
N MET A 206 -23.54 7.85 4.60
CA MET A 206 -22.76 8.67 3.69
C MET A 206 -22.11 7.80 2.61
N LEU A 207 -22.88 7.53 1.55
CA LEU A 207 -22.48 6.74 0.37
C LEU A 207 -21.10 7.10 -0.20
N LEU A 208 -20.66 8.35 -0.03
CA LEU A 208 -19.35 8.82 -0.46
C LEU A 208 -18.20 8.01 0.16
N TYR A 209 -18.33 7.58 1.42
CA TYR A 209 -17.32 6.82 2.15
C TYR A 209 -17.61 5.33 2.23
N ASP A 210 -18.76 4.88 1.73
CA ASP A 210 -19.16 3.48 1.87
C ASP A 210 -18.25 2.59 0.99
N PRO A 211 -17.41 1.72 1.59
CA PRO A 211 -16.57 0.82 0.81
C PRO A 211 -17.36 -0.28 0.12
N LEU A 212 -18.58 -0.61 0.55
CA LEU A 212 -19.37 -1.67 -0.06
C LEU A 212 -19.76 -1.29 -1.49
N ILE A 213 -20.08 -0.02 -1.76
CA ILE A 213 -20.54 0.45 -3.07
C ILE A 213 -19.52 0.15 -4.19
N PRO A 214 -18.28 0.68 -4.15
CA PRO A 214 -17.33 0.42 -5.22
C PRO A 214 -16.87 -1.04 -5.26
N MET A 215 -16.85 -1.73 -4.12
CA MET A 215 -16.44 -3.14 -4.07
C MET A 215 -17.49 -4.07 -4.68
N LEU A 216 -18.78 -3.83 -4.42
CA LEU A 216 -19.89 -4.51 -5.10
C LEU A 216 -19.90 -4.19 -6.59
N ALA A 217 -19.72 -2.92 -6.97
CA ALA A 217 -19.67 -2.52 -8.37
C ALA A 217 -18.57 -3.26 -9.14
N LEU A 218 -17.37 -3.39 -8.56
CA LEU A 218 -16.27 -4.16 -9.14
C LEU A 218 -16.60 -5.66 -9.22
N ALA A 219 -17.22 -6.23 -8.19
CA ALA A 219 -17.62 -7.63 -8.17
C ALA A 219 -18.70 -7.97 -9.21
N PHE A 220 -19.70 -7.10 -9.39
CA PHE A 220 -20.75 -7.26 -10.40
C PHE A 220 -20.21 -7.05 -11.82
N CYS A 221 -19.38 -6.03 -12.03
CA CYS A 221 -18.68 -5.82 -13.31
C CYS A 221 -17.86 -7.05 -13.74
N ASP A 222 -17.40 -7.83 -12.77
CA ASP A 222 -16.57 -9.01 -12.98
C ASP A 222 -17.39 -10.30 -13.08
N ASN A 223 -18.69 -10.25 -12.81
CA ASN A 223 -19.53 -11.43 -12.64
C ASN A 223 -18.88 -12.47 -11.71
N ALA A 224 -18.29 -11.99 -10.61
CA ALA A 224 -17.42 -12.78 -9.74
C ALA A 224 -18.17 -13.67 -8.74
N PHE A 225 -19.46 -13.40 -8.50
CA PHE A 225 -20.29 -14.17 -7.57
C PHE A 225 -20.81 -15.46 -8.19
N ILE A 226 -21.01 -16.50 -7.37
CA ILE A 226 -21.75 -17.69 -7.81
C ILE A 226 -23.23 -17.35 -8.09
N ASN A 227 -23.95 -18.27 -8.74
CA ASN A 227 -25.39 -18.16 -9.04
C ASN A 227 -25.77 -16.96 -9.93
N ASP A 228 -24.80 -16.44 -10.69
CA ASP A 228 -24.98 -15.35 -11.66
C ASP A 228 -25.77 -14.16 -11.06
N LEU A 229 -25.35 -13.71 -9.88
CA LEU A 229 -25.83 -12.46 -9.30
C LEU A 229 -25.41 -11.30 -10.21
N THR A 230 -26.35 -10.83 -11.02
CA THR A 230 -26.10 -9.83 -12.08
C THR A 230 -26.24 -8.39 -11.61
N GLY A 231 -26.76 -8.16 -10.40
CA GLY A 231 -26.93 -6.80 -9.87
C GLY A 231 -27.25 -6.73 -8.37
N PRO A 232 -27.24 -5.51 -7.81
CA PRO A 232 -27.51 -5.27 -6.39
C PRO A 232 -28.92 -5.68 -5.95
N GLU A 233 -29.90 -5.67 -6.86
CA GLU A 233 -31.27 -6.13 -6.61
C GLU A 233 -31.29 -7.61 -6.22
N SER A 234 -30.43 -8.43 -6.83
CA SER A 234 -30.30 -9.85 -6.51
C SER A 234 -29.88 -10.05 -5.04
N LEU A 235 -29.02 -9.19 -4.50
CA LEU A 235 -28.62 -9.25 -3.09
C LEU A 235 -29.76 -8.88 -2.15
N SER A 236 -30.61 -7.94 -2.57
CA SER A 236 -31.75 -7.47 -1.79
C SER A 236 -32.87 -8.52 -1.70
N SER A 237 -32.93 -9.46 -2.63
CA SER A 237 -33.93 -10.55 -2.63
C SER A 237 -33.62 -11.72 -1.71
N PHE A 238 -32.42 -11.79 -1.13
CA PHE A 238 -32.07 -12.89 -0.24
C PHE A 238 -32.82 -12.78 1.08
N VAL A 239 -33.38 -13.91 1.51
CA VAL A 239 -33.96 -14.08 2.84
C VAL A 239 -32.99 -14.93 3.66
N VAL A 240 -32.42 -14.33 4.71
CA VAL A 240 -31.60 -15.09 5.66
C VAL A 240 -32.49 -16.09 6.40
N PRO A 241 -32.21 -17.40 6.35
CA PRO A 241 -33.00 -18.40 7.04
C PRO A 241 -33.09 -18.12 8.56
N PRO A 242 -34.22 -18.39 9.23
CA PRO A 242 -34.39 -18.09 10.66
C PRO A 242 -33.40 -18.79 11.60
N ASP A 243 -32.81 -19.90 11.14
CA ASP A 243 -31.80 -20.69 11.85
C ASP A 243 -30.34 -20.24 11.56
N GLN A 244 -30.15 -19.23 10.70
CA GLN A 244 -28.85 -18.68 10.35
C GLN A 244 -28.70 -17.23 10.79
N ASP A 245 -27.50 -16.86 11.21
CA ASP A 245 -27.18 -15.48 11.60
C ASP A 245 -26.86 -14.58 10.40
N ARG A 246 -26.35 -15.17 9.31
CA ARG A 246 -26.04 -14.50 8.04
C ARG A 246 -25.90 -15.48 6.88
N ILE A 247 -26.05 -14.97 5.66
CA ILE A 247 -25.62 -15.63 4.42
C ILE A 247 -24.26 -15.07 4.00
N ARG A 248 -23.32 -15.93 3.61
CA ARG A 248 -22.07 -15.51 2.95
C ARG A 248 -22.27 -15.57 1.44
N VAL A 249 -21.99 -14.48 0.74
CA VAL A 249 -22.06 -14.43 -0.72
C VAL A 249 -20.75 -14.98 -1.28
N LEU A 250 -20.83 -16.12 -1.97
CA LEU A 250 -19.64 -16.85 -2.40
C LEU A 250 -19.14 -16.37 -3.77
N TRP A 251 -17.82 -16.45 -3.96
CA TRP A 251 -17.14 -16.21 -5.23
C TRP A 251 -17.14 -17.46 -6.11
N LYS A 252 -17.14 -17.29 -7.43
CA LYS A 252 -16.79 -18.37 -8.36
C LYS A 252 -15.32 -18.76 -8.14
N GLU A 253 -15.00 -20.04 -8.26
CA GLU A 253 -13.69 -20.58 -7.89
C GLU A 253 -12.55 -19.93 -8.70
N GLU A 254 -12.80 -19.67 -9.98
CA GLU A 254 -11.85 -19.03 -10.90
C GLU A 254 -11.52 -17.56 -10.55
N TRP A 255 -12.30 -16.94 -9.67
CA TRP A 255 -12.11 -15.55 -9.23
C TRP A 255 -11.30 -15.41 -7.94
N LEU A 256 -11.27 -16.44 -7.08
CA LEU A 256 -10.67 -16.39 -5.74
C LEU A 256 -9.24 -15.81 -5.74
N LYS A 257 -8.40 -16.26 -6.68
CA LYS A 257 -6.99 -15.86 -6.80
C LYS A 257 -6.75 -14.65 -7.72
N ARG A 258 -7.80 -14.03 -8.26
CA ARG A 258 -7.67 -12.85 -9.14
C ARG A 258 -7.54 -11.58 -8.30
N PRO A 259 -6.71 -10.61 -8.73
CA PRO A 259 -6.66 -9.31 -8.07
C PRO A 259 -7.99 -8.58 -8.22
N VAL A 260 -8.43 -7.88 -7.18
CA VAL A 260 -9.65 -7.04 -7.23
C VAL A 260 -9.36 -5.77 -8.04
N PHE A 261 -8.24 -5.13 -7.72
CA PHE A 261 -7.75 -3.96 -8.43
C PHE A 261 -6.84 -4.40 -9.57
N ARG A 262 -7.33 -4.28 -10.80
CA ARG A 262 -6.70 -4.81 -12.01
C ARG A 262 -6.20 -3.68 -12.90
N ASP A 263 -5.12 -3.97 -13.63
CA ASP A 263 -4.52 -3.02 -14.54
C ASP A 263 -5.13 -3.12 -15.95
N VAL A 264 -4.98 -2.05 -16.73
CA VAL A 264 -5.38 -1.98 -18.13
C VAL A 264 -4.29 -2.59 -19.02
N VAL A 265 -4.70 -3.35 -20.02
CA VAL A 265 -3.89 -3.86 -21.13
C VAL A 265 -4.42 -3.31 -22.45
N ASN A 266 -3.59 -3.35 -23.50
CA ASN A 266 -4.04 -3.00 -24.83
C ASN A 266 -4.66 -4.25 -25.44
N GLY A 267 -5.98 -4.25 -25.63
CA GLY A 267 -6.68 -5.24 -26.43
C GLY A 267 -6.80 -4.77 -27.89
N ASP A 268 -7.46 -5.59 -28.70
CA ASP A 268 -7.62 -5.32 -30.14
C ASP A 268 -8.54 -4.11 -30.41
N ASP A 269 -9.58 -3.93 -29.58
CA ASP A 269 -10.56 -2.84 -29.69
C ASP A 269 -10.23 -1.62 -28.79
N GLY A 270 -9.04 -1.60 -28.21
CA GLY A 270 -8.57 -0.53 -27.32
C GLY A 270 -8.23 -1.01 -25.92
N PRO A 271 -8.14 -0.09 -24.94
CA PRO A 271 -7.73 -0.43 -23.59
C PRO A 271 -8.80 -1.27 -22.88
N GLU A 272 -8.43 -2.45 -22.40
CA GLU A 272 -9.30 -3.38 -21.67
C GLU A 272 -8.72 -3.70 -20.28
N ILE A 273 -9.56 -4.20 -19.37
CA ILE A 273 -9.10 -4.60 -18.04
C ILE A 273 -8.52 -6.01 -18.09
N SER A 274 -7.28 -6.15 -17.61
CA SER A 274 -6.62 -7.45 -17.54
C SER A 274 -7.31 -8.39 -16.55
N ASP A 275 -7.42 -9.67 -16.90
CA ASP A 275 -7.92 -10.71 -16.00
C ASP A 275 -7.04 -10.96 -14.78
N HIS A 276 -5.72 -10.84 -14.94
CA HIS A 276 -4.77 -11.32 -13.93
C HIS A 276 -3.73 -10.29 -13.53
N ARG A 277 -3.55 -9.19 -14.28
CA ARG A 277 -2.52 -8.20 -13.96
C ARG A 277 -3.01 -7.30 -12.82
N PRO A 278 -2.38 -7.34 -11.63
CA PRO A 278 -2.75 -6.43 -10.54
C PRO A 278 -2.40 -4.99 -10.89
N LEU A 279 -3.21 -4.05 -10.40
CA LEU A 279 -2.98 -2.62 -10.52
C LEU A 279 -1.65 -2.26 -9.84
N SER A 280 -0.73 -1.67 -10.60
CA SER A 280 0.56 -1.28 -10.04
C SER A 280 0.45 -0.05 -9.13
N TYR A 281 1.14 -0.09 -7.99
CA TYR A 281 1.25 1.06 -7.09
C TYR A 281 1.74 2.34 -7.80
N ALA A 282 2.64 2.20 -8.78
CA ALA A 282 3.16 3.34 -9.52
C ALA A 282 2.08 4.01 -10.38
N LYS A 283 1.22 3.22 -11.06
CA LYS A 283 0.10 3.74 -11.84
C LYS A 283 -0.92 4.42 -10.92
N GLU A 284 -1.30 3.74 -9.84
CA GLU A 284 -2.27 4.27 -8.88
C GLU A 284 -1.77 5.55 -8.19
N ARG A 285 -0.48 5.62 -7.86
CA ARG A 285 0.15 6.86 -7.36
C ARG A 285 0.03 8.02 -8.36
N ARG A 286 0.13 7.77 -9.67
CA ARG A 286 -0.04 8.84 -10.68
C ARG A 286 -1.47 9.38 -10.66
N HIS A 287 -2.47 8.52 -10.51
CA HIS A 287 -3.87 8.94 -10.38
C HIS A 287 -4.10 9.77 -9.11
N LEU A 288 -3.58 9.34 -7.95
CA LEU A 288 -3.66 10.12 -6.71
C LEU A 288 -3.00 11.51 -6.83
N VAL A 289 -1.81 11.57 -7.44
CA VAL A 289 -1.09 12.84 -7.64
C VAL A 289 -1.84 13.75 -8.60
N ARG A 290 -2.43 13.21 -9.68
CA ARG A 290 -3.28 13.96 -10.61
C ARG A 290 -4.48 14.55 -9.86
N LEU A 291 -5.16 13.73 -9.08
CA LEU A 291 -6.33 14.13 -8.31
C LEU A 291 -6.00 15.23 -7.30
N GLY A 292 -4.91 15.09 -6.54
CA GLY A 292 -4.50 16.14 -5.59
C GLY A 292 -4.24 17.48 -6.27
N ARG A 293 -3.68 17.47 -7.48
CA ARG A 293 -3.45 18.69 -8.28
C ARG A 293 -4.75 19.29 -8.79
N SER A 294 -5.72 18.50 -9.22
CA SER A 294 -6.98 19.00 -9.77
C SER A 294 -7.86 19.69 -8.72
N ILE A 295 -7.67 19.37 -7.43
CA ILE A 295 -8.31 20.08 -6.31
C ILE A 295 -7.44 21.19 -5.70
N GLY A 296 -6.30 21.51 -6.32
CA GLY A 296 -5.45 22.64 -5.92
C GLY A 296 -4.62 22.40 -4.64
N LEU A 297 -4.34 21.15 -4.26
CA LEU A 297 -3.45 20.89 -3.13
C LEU A 297 -2.01 21.29 -3.46
N GLU A 298 -1.45 22.18 -2.64
CA GLU A 298 -0.06 22.64 -2.74
C GLU A 298 0.92 21.46 -2.61
N LYS A 299 0.68 20.60 -1.61
CA LYS A 299 1.49 19.40 -1.39
C LYS A 299 1.10 18.30 -2.37
N GLN A 300 2.09 17.72 -3.05
CA GLN A 300 1.91 16.48 -3.80
C GLN A 300 1.47 15.33 -2.87
N LEU A 301 0.27 14.79 -3.12
CA LEU A 301 -0.29 13.70 -2.34
C LEU A 301 0.50 12.40 -2.43
N GLU A 302 0.54 11.69 -1.31
CA GLU A 302 1.06 10.33 -1.20
C GLU A 302 0.04 9.43 -0.52
N TRP A 303 -0.04 8.16 -0.94
CA TRP A 303 -0.89 7.17 -0.27
C TRP A 303 -0.57 6.99 1.22
N TYR A 304 0.67 7.29 1.62
CA TYR A 304 1.07 7.29 3.04
C TYR A 304 0.46 8.43 3.86
N ASP A 305 -0.08 9.48 3.22
CA ASP A 305 -0.71 10.60 3.91
C ASP A 305 -2.08 10.21 4.47
N LEU A 306 -2.87 9.40 3.73
CA LEU A 306 -4.11 8.78 4.23
C LEU A 306 -3.84 7.95 5.48
N ARG A 307 -2.84 7.07 5.40
CA ARG A 307 -2.40 6.23 6.52
C ARG A 307 -2.06 7.03 7.79
N ARG A 308 -1.46 8.20 7.63
CA ARG A 308 -1.02 9.07 8.74
C ARG A 308 -2.17 9.85 9.33
N GLY A 309 -3.13 10.29 8.49
CA GLY A 309 -4.33 10.99 8.96
C GLY A 309 -5.16 10.12 9.90
N SER A 310 -5.44 8.88 9.50
CA SER A 310 -6.20 7.93 10.32
C SER A 310 -5.52 7.61 11.65
N GLY A 311 -4.18 7.48 11.66
CA GLY A 311 -3.42 7.26 12.88
C GLY A 311 -3.42 8.44 13.86
N LYS A 312 -3.62 9.68 13.39
CA LYS A 312 -3.67 10.88 14.25
C LYS A 312 -5.02 11.05 14.95
N LYS A 313 -6.14 10.57 14.37
CA LYS A 313 -7.48 10.62 15.03
C LYS A 313 -7.60 9.64 16.21
N LEU A 314 -6.87 8.52 16.21
CA LEU A 314 -6.87 7.55 17.31
C LEU A 314 -6.26 8.06 18.62
N ASN A 315 -5.45 9.13 18.59
CA ASN A 315 -4.86 9.73 19.80
C ASN A 315 -5.58 11.00 20.27
N GLY A 316 -6.60 11.48 19.56
CA GLY A 316 -7.15 12.82 19.76
C GLY A 316 -8.48 12.90 20.49
N LYS A 317 -9.39 11.95 20.28
CA LYS A 317 -10.77 11.97 20.84
C LYS A 317 -11.41 10.60 20.62
N LEU A 318 -11.40 9.75 21.64
CA LEU A 318 -12.40 8.70 21.88
C LEU A 318 -12.22 8.24 23.35
N PRO A 319 -13.25 8.35 24.21
CA PRO A 319 -13.30 7.58 25.45
C PRO A 319 -13.22 6.09 25.09
N SER A 320 -12.41 5.36 25.83
CA SER A 320 -12.26 3.91 25.73
C SER A 320 -13.62 3.20 25.81
N TYR A 321 -14.15 2.78 24.66
CA TYR A 321 -15.12 1.69 24.56
C TYR A 321 -14.56 0.66 23.58
N ILE A 322 -13.49 0.00 24.01
CA ILE A 322 -13.18 -1.36 23.55
C ILE A 322 -13.60 -2.25 24.72
N ASP A 323 -14.78 -2.85 24.59
CA ASP A 323 -15.16 -3.95 25.47
C ASP A 323 -14.39 -5.19 25.00
N SER A 324 -13.27 -5.45 25.68
CA SER A 324 -12.57 -6.73 25.63
C SER A 324 -13.39 -7.74 26.44
N GLY A 325 -14.39 -8.35 25.81
CA GLY A 325 -15.34 -9.21 26.48
C GLY A 325 -15.75 -10.44 25.67
N LEU A 326 -14.78 -11.24 25.19
CA LEU A 326 -15.02 -12.65 24.84
C LEU A 326 -13.80 -13.48 25.24
N THR A 327 -13.72 -13.78 26.53
CA THR A 327 -13.01 -14.93 27.08
C THR A 327 -14.03 -15.76 27.86
N ASN A 328 -14.17 -17.01 27.44
CA ASN A 328 -14.81 -18.14 28.12
C ASN A 328 -16.32 -18.07 28.41
N VAL A 329 -17.13 -18.74 27.57
CA VAL A 329 -17.83 -20.01 27.90
C VAL A 329 -17.89 -20.86 26.63
#